data_AF-A0AB38C110-F1
#
_entry.id   AF-A0AB38C110-F1
#
_cell.length_a   1.000
_cell.length_b   1.000
_cell.length_c   1.000
_cell.angle_alpha   90.00
_cell.angle_beta   90.00
_cell.angle_gamma   90.00
#
_symmetry.space_group_name_H-M   'P 1'
#
loop_
_entity.id
_entity.type
_entity.pdbx_description
1 polymer ?
#
loop_
_entity_poly.entity_id
_entity_poly.type
_entity_poly.pdbx_seq_one_letter_code
_entity_poly.pdbx_strand_id
1 'polypeptide(L)' 'MTKPKVVLPKSYCDEIKELVELVRMDEKYVALVADGFLPLDLESSVYNFQRKNRIEELSQKFGLV' A
#
# COMPACT_ATOMS: atom_id res chain seq x y z
N MET A 1 4.44 -2.56 -37.24
CA MET A 1 4.62 -3.53 -36.13
C MET A 1 4.05 -2.90 -34.87
N THR A 2 2.85 -3.30 -34.48
CA THR A 2 2.24 -2.91 -33.19
C THR A 2 2.93 -3.70 -32.08
N LYS A 3 3.54 -3.00 -31.10
CA LYS A 3 4.11 -3.66 -29.91
C LYS A 3 3.01 -4.51 -29.25
N PRO A 4 3.31 -5.74 -28.82
CA PRO A 4 2.32 -6.56 -28.12
C PRO A 4 1.88 -5.81 -26.86
N LYS A 5 0.56 -5.58 -26.75
CA LYS A 5 -0.04 -4.98 -25.56
C LYS A 5 0.09 -6.03 -24.46
N VAL A 6 1.06 -5.88 -23.56
CA VAL A 6 1.21 -6.76 -22.40
C VAL A 6 -0.01 -6.50 -21.52
N VAL A 7 -0.98 -7.42 -21.56
CA VAL A 7 -2.14 -7.40 -20.69
C VAL A 7 -1.72 -8.14 -19.42
N LEU A 8 -1.51 -7.41 -18.34
CA LEU A 8 -1.23 -8.01 -17.03
C LEU A 8 -2.42 -8.88 -16.61
N PRO A 9 -2.17 -10.02 -15.94
CA PRO A 9 -3.23 -10.81 -15.33
C PRO A 9 -4.08 -9.93 -14.41
N LYS A 10 -5.39 -10.17 -14.35
CA LYS A 10 -6.31 -9.38 -13.51
C LYS A 10 -5.85 -9.32 -12.05
N SER A 11 -5.30 -10.41 -11.52
CA SER A 11 -4.73 -10.46 -10.17
C SER A 11 -3.61 -9.45 -9.96
N TYR A 12 -2.72 -9.26 -10.93
CA TYR A 12 -1.64 -8.27 -10.86
C TYR A 12 -2.20 -6.85 -10.85
N CYS A 13 -3.22 -6.58 -11.67
CA CYS A 13 -3.89 -5.28 -11.67
C CYS A 13 -4.57 -4.97 -10.33
N ASP A 14 -5.19 -5.96 -9.70
CA ASP A 14 -5.86 -5.79 -8.42
C ASP A 14 -4.84 -5.60 -7.28
N GLU A 15 -3.72 -6.32 -7.29
CA GLU A 15 -2.61 -6.16 -6.34
C GLU A 15 -1.89 -4.80 -6.48
N ILE A 16 -1.72 -4.29 -7.70
CA ILE A 16 -1.16 -2.95 -7.91
C ILE A 16 -2.13 -1.87 -7.37
N LYS A 17 -3.44 -2.04 -7.57
CA LYS A 17 -4.44 -1.13 -6.98
C LYS A 17 -4.41 -1.19 -5.46
N GLU A 18 -4.35 -2.39 -4.89
CA GLU A 18 -4.19 -2.59 -3.45
C GLU A 18 -2.96 -1.84 -2.94
N LEU A 19 -1.80 -2.00 -3.58
CA LEU A 19 -0.57 -1.30 -3.18
C LEU A 19 -0.75 0.22 -3.18
N VAL A 20 -1.35 0.78 -4.24
CA VAL A 20 -1.60 2.23 -4.33
C VAL A 20 -2.53 2.71 -3.22
N GLU A 21 -3.57 1.95 -2.90
CA GLU A 21 -4.50 2.30 -1.83
C GLU A 21 -3.82 2.25 -0.46
N LEU A 22 -3.03 1.20 -0.19
CA LEU A 22 -2.31 1.05 1.07
C LEU A 22 -1.29 2.19 1.28
N VAL A 23 -0.52 2.56 0.26
CA VAL A 23 0.44 3.67 0.36
C VAL A 23 -0.28 4.99 0.67
N ARG A 24 -1.39 5.29 -0.02
CA ARG A 24 -2.20 6.49 0.26
C ARG A 24 -2.77 6.49 1.67
N MET A 25 -3.16 5.33 2.19
CA MET A 25 -3.62 5.22 3.58
C MET A 25 -2.48 5.46 4.56
N ASP A 26 -1.27 4.99 4.25
CA ASP A 26 -0.10 5.20 5.11
C ASP A 26 0.29 6.68 5.18
N GLU A 27 0.33 7.37 4.05
CA GLU A 27 0.58 8.82 3.99
C GLU A 27 -0.41 9.61 4.85
N LYS A 28 -1.71 9.29 4.75
CA LYS A 28 -2.75 9.92 5.59
C LYS A 28 -2.56 9.62 7.06
N TYR A 29 -2.25 8.37 7.41
CA TYR A 29 -2.01 7.97 8.79
C TYR A 29 -0.81 8.74 9.38
N VAL A 30 0.30 8.81 8.64
CA VAL A 30 1.49 9.56 9.07
C VAL A 30 1.19 11.04 9.28
N ALA A 31 0.43 11.67 8.38
CA ALA A 31 0.03 13.06 8.52
C ALA A 31 -0.83 13.29 9.78
N LEU A 32 -1.85 12.45 10.02
CA LEU A 32 -2.72 12.57 11.19
C LEU A 32 -1.97 12.34 12.51
N VAL A 33 -0.99 11.44 12.52
CA VAL A 33 -0.12 11.21 13.69
C VAL A 33 0.78 12.42 13.93
N ALA A 34 1.37 13.00 12.88
CA ALA A 34 2.23 14.18 12.99
C ALA A 34 1.46 15.41 13.52
N ASP A 35 0.20 15.58 13.10
CA ASP A 35 -0.65 16.68 13.54
C ASP A 35 -1.28 16.44 14.95
N GLY A 36 -1.04 15.28 15.57
CA GLY A 36 -1.56 14.94 16.89
C GLY A 36 -3.06 14.62 16.94
N PHE A 37 -3.69 14.37 15.80
CA PHE A 37 -5.14 14.15 15.68
C PHE A 37 -5.57 12.72 16.02
N LEU A 38 -4.68 11.73 15.89
CA LEU A 38 -5.04 10.33 16.15
C LEU A 38 -4.62 9.92 17.56
N PRO A 39 -5.53 9.45 18.44
CA PRO A 39 -5.10 8.63 19.54
C PRO A 39 -4.51 7.35 18.94
N LEU A 40 -3.21 7.13 19.19
CA LEU A 40 -2.51 5.88 18.90
C LEU A 40 -3.06 4.78 19.83
N ASP A 41 -4.33 4.45 19.69
CA ASP A 41 -4.86 3.27 20.32
C ASP A 41 -4.14 2.04 19.76
N LEU A 42 -4.16 0.97 20.56
CA LEU A 42 -3.45 -0.26 20.22
C LEU A 42 -3.93 -0.81 18.87
N GLU A 43 -5.23 -0.70 18.61
CA GLU A 43 -5.86 -1.18 17.38
C GLU A 43 -5.32 -0.45 16.14
N SER A 44 -5.30 0.89 16.16
CA SER A 44 -4.75 1.71 15.06
C SER A 44 -3.28 1.40 14.81
N SER A 45 -2.53 1.10 15.86
CA SER A 45 -1.11 0.73 15.77
C SER A 45 -0.92 -0.64 15.12
N VAL A 46 -1.77 -1.62 15.46
CA VAL A 46 -1.76 -2.96 14.85
C VAL A 46 -2.12 -2.88 13.36
N TYR A 47 -3.15 -2.10 13.00
CA TYR A 47 -3.52 -1.92 11.60
C TYR A 47 -2.45 -1.21 10.78
N ASN A 48 -1.76 -0.22 11.36
CA ASN A 48 -0.61 0.41 10.74
C ASN A 48 0.53 -0.60 10.48
N PHE A 49 0.84 -1.45 11.47
CA PHE A 49 1.85 -2.50 11.31
C PHE A 49 1.50 -3.48 10.19
N GLN A 50 0.27 -3.99 10.17
CA GLN A 50 -0.21 -4.90 9.12
C GLN A 50 -0.16 -4.25 7.73
N ARG A 51 -0.58 -2.98 7.62
CA ARG A 51 -0.50 -2.22 6.37
C ARG A 51 0.93 -2.09 5.88
N LYS A 52 1.89 -1.74 6.75
CA LYS A 52 3.31 -1.61 6.37
C LYS A 52 3.89 -2.92 5.86
N ASN A 53 3.60 -4.04 6.53
CA ASN A 53 4.03 -5.36 6.05
C ASN A 53 3.44 -5.66 4.67
N ARG A 54 2.15 -5.38 4.45
CA ARG A 54 1.52 -5.63 3.16
C ARG A 54 2.07 -4.75 2.04
N ILE A 55 2.39 -3.49 2.33
CA ILE A 55 3.09 -2.59 1.40
C ILE A 55 4.45 -3.18 1.04
N GLU A 56 5.22 -3.65 2.02
CA GLU A 56 6.53 -4.26 1.79
C GLU A 56 6.44 -5.51 0.91
N GLU A 57 5.54 -6.45 1.23
CA GLU A 57 5.29 -7.66 0.44
C GLU A 57 4.99 -7.35 -1.03
N LEU A 58 4.05 -6.43 -1.28
CA LEU A 58 3.67 -6.04 -2.64
C LEU A 58 4.79 -5.29 -3.36
N SER A 59 5.52 -4.43 -2.64
CA SER A 59 6.64 -3.68 -3.21
C SER A 59 7.78 -4.61 -3.66
N GLN A 60 8.14 -5.59 -2.83
CA GLN A 60 9.12 -6.62 -3.18
C GLN A 60 8.64 -7.46 -4.38
N LYS A 61 7.36 -7.87 -4.37
CA LYS A 61 6.77 -8.65 -5.48
C LYS A 61 6.86 -7.93 -6.83
N PHE A 62 6.70 -6.61 -6.86
CA PHE A 62 6.76 -5.80 -8.08
C PHE A 62 8.14 -5.17 -8.35
N GLY A 63 9.15 -5.45 -7.53
CA GLY A 63 10.52 -4.94 -7.72
C GLY A 63 10.66 -3.44 -7.52
N LEU A 64 9.89 -2.86 -6.59
CA LEU A 64 9.90 -1.43 -6.25
C LEU A 64 10.88 -1.11 -5.10
N VAL A 65 11.40 -2.12 -4.41
CA VAL A 65 12.35 -2.06 -3.29
C VAL A 65 13.40 -3.15 -3.46
#